data_AF-A0A3D0R2J8-F1
#
_entry.id   AF-A0A3D0R2J8-F1
#
_cell.length_a   1.000
_cell.length_b   1.000
_cell.length_c   1.000
_cell.angle_alpha   90.00
_cell.angle_beta   90.00
_cell.angle_gamma   90.00
#
_symmetry.space_group_name_H-M   'P 1'
#
loop_
_entity.id
_entity.type
_entity.pdbx_description
1 polymer ?
#
loop_
_entity_poly.entity_id
_entity_poly.type
_entity_poly.pdbx_seq_one_letter_code
_entity_poly.pdbx_strand_id
1 'polypeptide(L)'
;AEPGAPPAAAGSPAPSSFFSTVAVDAAATVGAPAVGDNRNHGDLWPNCWADDDQVYTAYGDGVGFSEPYSDIGVAKISGMPGNLSGTQLATSVSQVWTADHNRKPTGMACVDGALYLAVQDLSHDFNDAPAATVAKSIDKGRTWMWDTTGEMFGGGIFTTVMFLDYGKDYADAPDDYVYAYGLDHNWRDSFNDRVPDPVDLFLARVPKGSVMDRDTWQFAAGLDASGKPLWSSDISRKQAVLHDDRHIYQDVFTDGRVENTTVLGQGGIVYNKPLNRYIYTSWTEYTYEFYEAPNPWGPWKRFDSKDFGGYPWTHTKHGGYATTVPSKYISADGRSMWLQSNVCPCGGGYPYGDHWAYTFSLRKLRLEPHQDTTPGNTADAGRNLARESGTVPVERAAHFGTSSYYSDGVRSHSEDDWNDERKTASWWGYTWPREYRMDKVVYTTGKMFDDGGWFAGDLRVQVRRDHQWVDVTGRSVSPGYPYDRTAGANRTYTFTFDPTGGDGVRVIGTPGGTRTFTSIAELEVYYGGQG
;
A
#
# COMPACT_ATOMS: atom_id res chain seq x y z
N ALA A 1 -34.69 -6.03 26.63
CA ALA A 1 -34.22 -6.73 25.43
C ALA A 1 -33.00 -5.96 24.96
N GLU A 2 -31.82 -6.54 25.13
CA GLU A 2 -30.58 -5.95 24.61
C GLU A 2 -30.71 -5.82 23.09
N PRO A 3 -30.34 -4.67 22.50
CA PRO A 3 -30.16 -4.59 21.06
C PRO A 3 -28.94 -5.46 20.73
N GLY A 4 -29.18 -6.54 19.97
CA GLY A 4 -28.12 -7.42 19.50
C GLY A 4 -27.05 -6.63 18.77
N ALA A 5 -25.80 -6.81 19.17
CA ALA A 5 -24.66 -6.33 18.41
C ALA A 5 -24.79 -6.84 16.96
N PRO A 6 -24.64 -5.98 15.94
CA PRO A 6 -24.49 -6.47 14.58
C PRO A 6 -23.26 -7.39 14.52
N PRO A 7 -23.29 -8.44 13.68
CA PRO A 7 -22.12 -9.29 13.53
C PRO A 7 -20.94 -8.40 13.14
N ALA A 8 -19.82 -8.50 13.87
CA ALA A 8 -18.53 -8.06 13.36
C ALA A 8 -18.41 -8.61 11.93
N ALA A 9 -17.89 -7.81 11.00
CA ALA A 9 -17.55 -8.31 9.67
C ALA A 9 -16.52 -9.42 9.87
N ALA A 10 -16.97 -10.67 9.91
CA ALA A 10 -16.08 -11.79 10.16
C ALA A 10 -15.26 -12.02 8.89
N GLY A 11 -13.98 -11.67 8.95
CA GLY A 11 -12.99 -11.93 7.92
C GLY A 11 -12.65 -10.73 7.04
N SER A 12 -11.54 -10.92 6.32
CA SER A 12 -10.91 -9.97 5.39
C SER A 12 -11.90 -9.43 4.34
N PRO A 13 -11.71 -8.18 3.86
CA PRO A 13 -12.62 -7.59 2.89
C PRO A 13 -12.58 -8.37 1.57
N ALA A 14 -13.72 -8.41 0.89
CA ALA A 14 -13.81 -9.08 -0.41
C ALA A 14 -12.81 -8.46 -1.41
N PRO A 15 -12.24 -9.27 -2.33
CA PRO A 15 -11.47 -8.74 -3.45
C PRO A 15 -12.31 -7.75 -4.27
N SER A 16 -11.68 -6.66 -4.70
CA SER A 16 -12.26 -5.70 -5.62
C SER A 16 -12.19 -6.22 -7.05
N SER A 17 -13.25 -5.94 -7.80
CA SER A 17 -13.34 -6.11 -9.26
C SER A 17 -13.25 -4.78 -10.00
N PHE A 18 -12.92 -3.68 -9.30
CA PHE A 18 -12.97 -2.36 -9.91
C PHE A 18 -11.77 -2.09 -10.82
N PHE A 19 -10.61 -2.69 -10.53
CA PHE A 19 -9.38 -2.54 -11.32
C PHE A 19 -9.03 -3.86 -12.01
N SER A 20 -8.67 -3.79 -13.29
CA SER A 20 -8.12 -4.92 -14.05
C SER A 20 -6.61 -5.06 -13.82
N THR A 21 -5.88 -3.94 -13.76
CA THR A 21 -4.43 -3.96 -13.50
C THR A 21 -4.02 -2.89 -12.50
N VAL A 22 -3.00 -3.24 -11.72
CA VAL A 22 -2.42 -2.40 -10.67
C VAL A 22 -0.91 -2.52 -10.76
N ALA A 23 -0.22 -1.41 -10.99
CA ALA A 23 1.23 -1.39 -11.08
C ALA A 23 1.82 -0.37 -10.08
N VAL A 24 2.68 -0.87 -9.19
CA VAL A 24 3.43 -0.09 -8.21
C VAL A 24 4.91 -0.17 -8.58
N ASP A 25 5.58 0.98 -8.74
CA ASP A 25 7.02 1.01 -8.97
C ASP A 25 7.77 0.45 -7.73
N ALA A 26 8.83 -0.33 -7.96
CA ALA A 26 9.56 -1.05 -6.91
C ALA A 26 10.29 -0.11 -5.92
N ALA A 27 10.53 1.14 -6.29
CA ALA A 27 11.28 2.13 -5.52
C ALA A 27 10.73 3.54 -5.78
N ALA A 28 10.95 4.44 -4.82
CA ALA A 28 10.80 5.87 -5.04
C ALA A 28 11.87 6.40 -6.01
N THR A 29 11.47 7.28 -6.92
CA THR A 29 12.36 7.85 -7.96
C THR A 29 12.37 9.38 -7.95
N VAL A 30 11.45 10.00 -7.23
CA VAL A 30 11.30 11.46 -7.09
C VAL A 30 11.16 11.77 -5.61
N GLY A 31 11.60 12.96 -5.18
CA GLY A 31 11.30 13.43 -3.83
C GLY A 31 11.53 14.92 -3.68
N ALA A 32 11.20 15.43 -2.50
CA ALA A 32 11.57 16.76 -2.03
C ALA A 32 12.22 16.70 -0.63
N PRO A 33 13.55 16.91 -0.49
CA PRO A 33 14.53 17.01 -1.56
C PRO A 33 14.62 15.73 -2.40
N ALA A 34 15.33 15.79 -3.53
CA ALA A 34 15.48 14.63 -4.41
C ALA A 34 16.00 13.41 -3.63
N VAL A 35 15.42 12.24 -3.90
CA VAL A 35 15.86 10.96 -3.32
C VAL A 35 17.34 10.76 -3.59
N GLY A 36 18.07 10.29 -2.58
CA GLY A 36 19.48 9.93 -2.69
C GLY A 36 20.49 11.01 -2.30
N ASP A 37 20.06 12.12 -1.71
CA ASP A 37 20.99 13.06 -1.07
C ASP A 37 21.56 12.54 0.27
N ASN A 38 21.04 11.41 0.73
CA ASN A 38 21.47 10.64 1.89
C ASN A 38 21.47 11.45 3.19
N ARG A 39 20.46 12.32 3.37
CA ARG A 39 20.24 13.10 4.57
C ARG A 39 18.97 12.66 5.30
N ASN A 40 18.98 12.78 6.62
CA ASN A 40 17.83 12.50 7.44
C ASN A 40 16.82 13.66 7.35
N HIS A 41 15.95 13.63 6.33
CA HIS A 41 14.87 14.60 6.20
C HIS A 41 13.64 14.24 7.02
N GLY A 42 13.47 12.97 7.38
CA GLY A 42 12.42 12.48 8.26
C GLY A 42 11.39 11.59 7.53
N ASP A 43 10.32 11.27 8.25
CA ASP A 43 9.30 10.30 7.84
C ASP A 43 7.84 10.75 7.97
N LEU A 44 6.92 9.85 7.59
CA LEU A 44 5.47 9.90 7.75
C LEU A 44 4.77 10.79 6.74
N TRP A 45 5.20 12.04 6.59
CA TRP A 45 4.76 12.94 5.52
C TRP A 45 3.24 12.97 5.20
N PRO A 46 2.31 12.95 6.20
CA PRO A 46 0.91 13.19 5.91
C PRO A 46 0.75 14.59 5.33
N ASN A 47 -0.13 14.71 4.34
CA ASN A 47 -0.16 15.88 3.49
C ASN A 47 -1.57 16.28 3.07
N CYS A 48 -1.71 17.51 2.58
CA CYS A 48 -2.92 18.02 1.96
C CYS A 48 -2.61 19.04 0.86
N TRP A 49 -3.52 19.20 -0.10
CA TRP A 49 -3.42 20.21 -1.15
C TRP A 49 -4.18 21.47 -0.75
N ALA A 50 -3.48 22.60 -0.64
CA ALA A 50 -4.06 23.87 -0.22
C ALA A 50 -4.57 24.76 -1.38
N ASP A 51 -5.38 25.74 -1.03
CA ASP A 51 -5.89 26.85 -1.86
C ASP A 51 -4.80 27.58 -2.69
N ASP A 52 -3.60 27.75 -2.15
CA ASP A 52 -2.44 28.39 -2.80
C ASP A 52 -1.68 27.48 -3.79
N ASP A 53 -2.28 26.33 -4.11
CA ASP A 53 -1.75 25.31 -4.99
C ASP A 53 -0.47 24.62 -4.48
N GLN A 54 -0.22 24.66 -3.18
CA GLN A 54 0.92 23.96 -2.57
C GLN A 54 0.47 22.70 -1.86
N VAL A 55 1.40 21.77 -1.66
CA VAL A 55 1.19 20.62 -0.75
C VAL A 55 1.79 21.02 0.59
N TYR A 56 0.97 21.02 1.65
CA TYR A 56 1.46 21.14 3.02
C TYR A 56 1.59 19.75 3.61
N THR A 57 2.62 19.55 4.42
CA THR A 57 2.94 18.24 5.00
C THR A 57 3.61 18.41 6.36
N ALA A 58 3.62 17.36 7.17
CA ALA A 58 4.44 17.28 8.39
C ALA A 58 5.36 16.08 8.32
N TYR A 59 6.49 16.08 9.03
CA TYR A 59 7.42 14.95 9.08
C TYR A 59 7.78 14.60 10.52
N GLY A 60 8.15 13.35 10.76
CA GLY A 60 8.76 12.88 12.01
C GLY A 60 10.27 12.73 11.89
N ASP A 61 10.96 12.82 13.03
CA ASP A 61 12.35 12.36 13.24
C ASP A 61 13.37 12.77 12.17
N GLY A 62 13.47 14.07 11.87
CA GLY A 62 14.41 14.54 10.86
C GLY A 62 14.64 16.04 10.86
N VAL A 63 15.40 16.50 9.85
CA VAL A 63 15.70 17.93 9.64
C VAL A 63 14.73 18.60 8.67
N GLY A 64 13.82 17.87 8.03
CA GLY A 64 12.89 18.44 7.04
C GLY A 64 13.63 19.20 5.95
N PHE A 65 13.58 20.53 5.97
CA PHE A 65 14.33 21.38 5.04
C PHE A 65 15.24 22.40 5.75
N SER A 66 15.43 22.28 7.06
CA SER A 66 16.29 23.17 7.87
C SER A 66 16.75 22.48 9.14
N GLU A 67 18.02 22.68 9.49
CA GLU A 67 18.53 22.35 10.82
C GLU A 67 17.90 23.24 11.91
N PRO A 68 17.88 22.82 13.18
CA PRO A 68 18.33 21.50 13.68
C PRO A 68 17.27 20.40 13.50
N TYR A 69 17.66 19.16 13.77
CA TYR A 69 16.76 18.00 13.92
C TYR A 69 15.56 18.29 14.84
N SER A 70 14.41 17.73 14.49
CA SER A 70 13.19 17.75 15.29
C SER A 70 12.47 16.40 15.26
N ASP A 71 11.83 16.02 16.37
CA ASP A 71 10.94 14.85 16.44
C ASP A 71 9.71 15.01 15.54
N ILE A 72 9.26 16.27 15.34
CA ILE A 72 8.20 16.66 14.42
C ILE A 72 8.52 18.01 13.75
N GLY A 73 8.19 18.14 12.47
CA GLY A 73 8.21 19.41 11.77
C GLY A 73 7.13 19.53 10.71
N VAL A 74 6.91 20.74 10.23
CA VAL A 74 5.93 21.11 9.20
C VAL A 74 6.67 21.73 8.05
N ALA A 75 6.33 21.29 6.85
CA ALA A 75 6.93 21.76 5.62
C ALA A 75 5.88 22.02 4.54
N LYS A 76 6.31 22.78 3.54
CA LYS A 76 5.56 23.00 2.30
C LYS A 76 6.35 22.38 1.16
N ILE A 77 5.68 21.62 0.30
CA ILE A 77 6.19 21.09 -0.95
C ILE A 77 5.59 21.87 -2.11
N SER A 78 6.45 22.31 -3.03
CA SER A 78 6.09 23.14 -4.17
C SER A 78 6.46 22.47 -5.49
N GLY A 79 5.68 22.75 -6.53
CA GLY A 79 5.88 22.20 -7.88
C GLY A 79 5.08 20.93 -8.15
N MET A 80 5.59 20.13 -9.10
CA MET A 80 5.06 18.84 -9.54
C MET A 80 6.18 17.78 -9.51
N PRO A 81 5.86 16.49 -9.34
CA PRO A 81 6.83 15.42 -9.37
C PRO A 81 7.76 15.49 -10.59
N GLY A 82 9.08 15.44 -10.34
CA GLY A 82 10.14 15.72 -11.33
C GLY A 82 10.76 17.12 -11.24
N ASN A 83 10.10 18.06 -10.56
CA ASN A 83 10.63 19.39 -10.23
C ASN A 83 10.02 19.89 -8.91
N LEU A 84 10.21 19.11 -7.84
CA LEU A 84 9.74 19.45 -6.50
C LEU A 84 10.79 20.22 -5.73
N SER A 85 10.34 21.15 -4.90
CA SER A 85 11.15 21.78 -3.85
C SER A 85 10.38 21.79 -2.55
N GLY A 86 11.08 21.92 -1.43
CA GLY A 86 10.42 22.08 -0.13
C GLY A 86 10.96 23.24 0.68
N THR A 87 10.17 23.64 1.67
CA THR A 87 10.46 24.76 2.56
C THR A 87 10.04 24.39 3.96
N GLN A 88 10.95 24.55 4.92
CA GLN A 88 10.65 24.40 6.34
C GLN A 88 9.70 25.51 6.79
N LEU A 89 8.68 25.17 7.60
CA LEU A 89 7.73 26.13 8.14
C LEU A 89 7.80 26.24 9.66
N ALA A 90 7.64 25.12 10.36
CA ALA A 90 7.56 25.11 11.82
C ALA A 90 8.06 23.79 12.42
N THR A 91 8.50 23.84 13.67
CA THR A 91 8.73 22.67 14.54
C THR A 91 7.96 22.80 15.87
N SER A 92 7.44 24.01 16.15
CA SER A 92 6.58 24.31 17.29
C SER A 92 5.12 24.00 16.97
N VAL A 93 4.78 22.71 16.96
CA VAL A 93 3.42 22.20 16.76
C VAL A 93 3.11 21.09 17.76
N SER A 94 1.92 21.15 18.37
CA SER A 94 1.44 20.19 19.37
C SER A 94 2.34 20.05 20.60
N GLN A 95 1.96 19.17 21.52
CA GLN A 95 2.72 18.73 22.70
C GLN A 95 2.55 17.23 22.93
N VAL A 96 3.36 16.67 23.82
CA VAL A 96 3.25 15.28 24.28
C VAL A 96 2.36 15.24 25.52
N TRP A 97 1.40 14.32 25.56
CA TRP A 97 0.47 14.12 26.68
C TRP A 97 0.91 12.97 27.60
N THR A 98 1.58 11.98 27.01
CA THR A 98 1.98 10.74 27.64
C THR A 98 3.49 10.74 27.90
N ALA A 99 3.90 10.50 29.15
CA ALA A 99 5.32 10.42 29.48
C ALA A 99 6.05 9.35 28.63
N ASP A 100 7.31 9.59 28.28
CA ASP A 100 8.17 8.68 27.49
C ASP A 100 7.67 8.39 26.06
N HIS A 101 6.94 9.34 25.47
CA HIS A 101 6.49 9.32 24.08
C HIS A 101 7.03 10.53 23.30
N ASN A 102 7.02 10.44 21.97
CA ASN A 102 7.33 11.57 21.09
C ASN A 102 6.13 11.95 20.22
N ARG A 103 6.21 13.13 19.58
CA ARG A 103 5.18 13.61 18.65
C ARG A 103 5.38 12.95 17.29
N LYS A 104 4.30 12.42 16.71
CA LYS A 104 4.30 11.89 15.35
C LYS A 104 3.10 12.38 14.55
N PRO A 105 3.32 12.96 13.35
CA PRO A 105 2.22 13.40 12.50
C PRO A 105 1.55 12.20 11.82
N THR A 106 0.22 12.17 11.83
CA THR A 106 -0.56 11.02 11.33
C THR A 106 -1.49 11.36 10.17
N GLY A 107 -2.00 12.58 10.12
CA GLY A 107 -2.94 13.03 9.09
C GLY A 107 -2.93 14.55 8.95
N MET A 108 -3.16 15.06 7.74
CA MET A 108 -3.25 16.50 7.49
C MET A 108 -4.44 16.82 6.57
N ALA A 109 -5.15 17.92 6.83
CA ALA A 109 -6.22 18.43 5.99
C ALA A 109 -6.05 19.92 5.70
N CYS A 110 -6.32 20.32 4.46
CA CYS A 110 -6.36 21.71 4.01
C CYS A 110 -7.84 22.01 3.74
N VAL A 111 -8.47 22.88 4.54
CA VAL A 111 -9.92 23.10 4.52
C VAL A 111 -10.22 24.59 4.67
N ASP A 112 -10.86 25.17 3.66
CA ASP A 112 -11.27 26.57 3.62
C ASP A 112 -10.12 27.53 4.00
N GLY A 113 -8.91 27.25 3.47
CA GLY A 113 -7.69 28.02 3.69
C GLY A 113 -6.93 27.74 4.99
N ALA A 114 -7.49 26.93 5.90
CA ALA A 114 -6.84 26.49 7.14
C ALA A 114 -6.16 25.12 6.98
N LEU A 115 -5.11 24.87 7.76
CA LEU A 115 -4.45 23.57 7.87
C LEU A 115 -4.81 22.93 9.20
N TYR A 116 -5.11 21.63 9.19
CA TYR A 116 -5.29 20.80 10.37
C TYR A 116 -4.29 19.66 10.34
N LEU A 117 -3.59 19.43 11.45
CA LEU A 117 -2.59 18.37 11.59
C LEU A 117 -2.94 17.51 12.80
N ALA A 118 -3.19 16.23 12.57
CA ALA A 118 -3.27 15.24 13.62
C ALA A 118 -1.86 14.85 14.07
N VAL A 119 -1.66 14.86 15.39
CA VAL A 119 -0.40 14.48 16.05
C VAL A 119 -0.73 13.47 17.14
N GLN A 120 -0.10 12.31 17.08
CA GLN A 120 -0.17 11.29 18.12
C GLN A 120 1.07 11.34 19.02
N ASP A 121 0.91 10.84 20.23
CA ASP A 121 2.01 10.39 21.08
C ASP A 121 2.38 8.97 20.63
N LEU A 122 3.62 8.75 20.21
CA LEU A 122 4.13 7.42 19.85
C LEU A 122 5.21 7.00 20.84
N SER A 123 5.13 5.76 21.31
CA SER A 123 6.16 5.20 22.20
C SER A 123 7.51 5.12 21.45
N HIS A 124 8.62 5.29 22.15
CA HIS A 124 9.96 5.24 21.55
C HIS A 124 10.34 3.87 20.95
N ASP A 125 9.63 2.81 21.33
CA ASP A 125 9.75 1.47 20.76
C ASP A 125 8.65 1.12 19.74
N PHE A 126 7.77 2.09 19.45
CA PHE A 126 6.73 2.06 18.41
C PHE A 126 5.55 1.10 18.63
N ASN A 127 5.34 0.64 19.86
CA ASN A 127 4.36 -0.40 20.20
C ASN A 127 3.11 0.11 20.94
N ASP A 128 2.95 1.41 21.13
CA ASP A 128 1.67 2.00 21.51
C ASP A 128 1.55 3.48 21.13
N ALA A 129 0.31 3.92 20.87
CA ALA A 129 -0.04 5.30 20.55
C ALA A 129 -1.26 5.76 21.38
N PRO A 130 -1.07 6.14 22.66
CA PRO A 130 -2.17 6.24 23.62
C PRO A 130 -2.96 7.54 23.57
N ALA A 131 -2.42 8.60 22.96
CA ALA A 131 -3.04 9.91 22.92
C ALA A 131 -2.83 10.60 21.56
N ALA A 132 -3.76 11.47 21.18
CA ALA A 132 -3.65 12.32 20.01
C ALA A 132 -4.40 13.64 20.15
N THR A 133 -3.95 14.65 19.42
CA THR A 133 -4.63 15.93 19.27
C THR A 133 -4.60 16.40 17.82
N VAL A 134 -5.51 17.32 17.48
CA VAL A 134 -5.47 18.03 16.21
C VAL A 134 -4.99 19.45 16.49
N ALA A 135 -3.97 19.89 15.75
CA ALA A 135 -3.51 21.27 15.74
C ALA A 135 -4.04 21.99 14.49
N LYS A 136 -4.24 23.30 14.59
CA LYS A 136 -4.72 24.16 13.49
C LYS A 136 -3.72 25.26 13.17
N SER A 137 -3.56 25.56 11.88
CA SER A 137 -2.87 26.75 11.39
C SER A 137 -3.77 27.53 10.42
N ILE A 138 -3.73 28.86 10.51
CA ILE A 138 -4.45 29.78 9.62
C ILE A 138 -3.52 30.71 8.84
N ASP A 139 -2.20 30.50 8.94
CA ASP A 139 -1.15 31.34 8.34
C ASP A 139 -0.18 30.52 7.47
N LYS A 140 -0.73 29.46 6.86
CA LYS A 140 -0.01 28.53 5.99
C LYS A 140 1.11 27.77 6.72
N GLY A 141 0.79 27.24 7.89
CA GLY A 141 1.63 26.30 8.64
C GLY A 141 2.79 26.93 9.40
N ARG A 142 2.82 28.28 9.52
CA ARG A 142 3.90 28.99 10.23
C ARG A 142 3.67 29.01 11.74
N THR A 143 2.42 29.23 12.15
CA THR A 143 2.01 29.16 13.56
C THR A 143 0.85 28.18 13.74
N TRP A 144 0.82 27.54 14.90
CA TRP A 144 -0.12 26.47 15.22
C TRP A 144 -0.79 26.71 16.57
N MET A 145 -2.06 26.35 16.67
CA MET A 145 -2.85 26.36 17.90
C MET A 145 -3.46 24.98 18.14
N TRP A 146 -3.51 24.54 19.39
CA TRP A 146 -4.15 23.32 19.84
C TRP A 146 -4.66 23.51 21.27
N ASP A 147 -5.54 22.61 21.73
CA ASP A 147 -5.93 22.58 23.14
C ASP A 147 -4.73 22.07 23.96
N THR A 148 -4.25 22.87 24.92
CA THR A 148 -3.11 22.52 25.77
C THR A 148 -3.52 21.91 27.11
N THR A 149 -4.83 21.79 27.37
CA THR A 149 -5.38 21.32 28.64
C THR A 149 -5.66 19.81 28.68
N GLY A 150 -5.82 19.17 27.51
CA GLY A 150 -5.98 17.72 27.39
C GLY A 150 -5.84 17.23 25.94
N GLU A 151 -5.58 15.94 25.79
CA GLU A 151 -5.63 15.25 24.51
C GLU A 151 -7.05 15.25 23.92
N MET A 152 -7.17 15.25 22.58
CA MET A 152 -8.46 15.17 21.90
C MET A 152 -9.00 13.73 21.90
N PHE A 153 -8.09 12.78 21.70
CA PHE A 153 -8.35 11.35 21.74
C PHE A 153 -7.34 10.72 22.71
N GLY A 154 -7.82 9.85 23.59
CA GLY A 154 -7.01 9.25 24.65
C GLY A 154 -7.37 7.79 24.89
N GLY A 155 -6.57 7.11 25.72
CA GLY A 155 -6.75 5.69 26.03
C GLY A 155 -6.49 4.75 24.85
N GLY A 156 -5.75 5.22 23.84
CA GLY A 156 -5.51 4.47 22.60
C GLY A 156 -6.78 4.25 21.78
N ILE A 157 -7.80 5.12 21.86
CA ILE A 157 -9.01 4.99 21.04
C ILE A 157 -9.05 6.13 20.02
N PHE A 158 -9.02 5.77 18.72
CA PHE A 158 -9.01 6.69 17.59
C PHE A 158 -7.82 7.67 17.65
N THR A 159 -6.63 7.18 18.01
CA THR A 159 -5.44 8.00 18.26
C THR A 159 -4.53 8.13 17.04
N THR A 160 -4.53 7.17 16.12
CA THR A 160 -3.88 7.35 14.81
C THR A 160 -4.87 7.93 13.80
N VAL A 161 -5.02 9.26 13.80
CA VAL A 161 -6.02 9.97 12.98
C VAL A 161 -5.46 10.34 11.60
N MET A 162 -6.15 9.93 10.54
CA MET A 162 -5.81 10.20 9.14
C MET A 162 -6.97 10.94 8.47
N PHE A 163 -6.77 12.20 8.08
CA PHE A 163 -7.79 12.94 7.36
C PHE A 163 -8.00 12.41 5.94
N LEU A 164 -9.24 12.39 5.49
CA LEU A 164 -9.59 12.09 4.10
C LEU A 164 -9.25 13.27 3.19
N ASP A 165 -8.37 13.07 2.22
CA ASP A 165 -8.00 14.08 1.22
C ASP A 165 -9.07 14.17 0.10
N TYR A 166 -9.82 15.27 0.09
CA TYR A 166 -10.83 15.62 -0.91
C TYR A 166 -10.34 16.64 -1.95
N GLY A 167 -9.05 16.60 -2.30
CA GLY A 167 -8.51 17.49 -3.32
C GLY A 167 -8.17 18.88 -2.77
N LYS A 168 -7.99 19.81 -3.70
CA LYS A 168 -7.54 21.18 -3.41
C LYS A 168 -8.46 21.87 -2.41
N ASP A 169 -7.92 22.25 -1.27
CA ASP A 169 -8.61 22.94 -0.18
C ASP A 169 -9.92 22.26 0.22
N TYR A 170 -9.95 20.92 0.16
CA TYR A 170 -11.13 20.10 0.46
C TYR A 170 -12.32 20.32 -0.49
N ALA A 171 -12.10 20.91 -1.67
CA ALA A 171 -13.17 21.36 -2.57
C ALA A 171 -14.05 20.24 -3.13
N ASP A 172 -13.58 18.99 -3.14
CA ASP A 172 -14.37 17.85 -3.65
C ASP A 172 -15.16 17.13 -2.54
N ALA A 173 -15.16 17.65 -1.31
CA ALA A 173 -15.97 17.09 -0.25
C ALA A 173 -17.47 17.22 -0.57
N PRO A 174 -18.28 16.17 -0.30
CA PRO A 174 -19.68 16.14 -0.71
C PRO A 174 -20.60 17.01 0.17
N ASP A 175 -20.11 17.47 1.32
CA ASP A 175 -20.88 18.19 2.34
C ASP A 175 -19.97 19.10 3.21
N ASP A 176 -20.54 19.69 4.27
CA ASP A 176 -19.87 20.62 5.18
C ASP A 176 -19.11 19.93 6.33
N TYR A 177 -18.74 18.66 6.15
CA TYR A 177 -17.93 17.92 7.10
C TYR A 177 -16.50 17.70 6.61
N VAL A 178 -15.57 17.66 7.56
CA VAL A 178 -14.24 17.07 7.41
C VAL A 178 -14.33 15.62 7.88
N TYR A 179 -13.90 14.70 7.03
CA TYR A 179 -13.86 13.27 7.34
C TYR A 179 -12.45 12.86 7.75
N ALA A 180 -12.36 11.98 8.72
CA ALA A 180 -11.11 11.37 9.16
C ALA A 180 -11.32 9.90 9.51
N TYR A 181 -10.30 9.10 9.25
CA TYR A 181 -10.23 7.72 9.69
C TYR A 181 -9.33 7.62 10.90
N GLY A 182 -9.53 6.59 11.71
CA GLY A 182 -8.70 6.34 12.88
C GLY A 182 -8.44 4.86 13.08
N LEU A 183 -7.25 4.56 13.59
CA LEU A 183 -6.93 3.27 14.20
C LEU A 183 -6.98 3.40 15.71
N ASP A 184 -7.35 2.31 16.37
CA ASP A 184 -7.22 2.17 17.81
C ASP A 184 -5.83 1.58 18.14
N HIS A 185 -5.36 1.89 19.33
CA HIS A 185 -4.21 1.35 20.07
C HIS A 185 -2.84 1.69 19.49
N ASN A 186 -2.62 1.45 18.21
CA ASN A 186 -1.32 1.68 17.58
C ASN A 186 -1.45 2.07 16.10
N TRP A 187 -0.39 2.66 15.57
CA TRP A 187 -0.29 3.15 14.20
C TRP A 187 -0.03 2.03 13.18
N ARG A 188 0.30 0.84 13.65
CA ARG A 188 0.52 -0.41 12.91
C ARG A 188 0.60 -1.53 13.95
N ASP A 189 0.79 -2.75 13.49
CA ASP A 189 1.13 -3.91 14.32
C ASP A 189 2.08 -3.58 15.50
N SER A 190 1.69 -3.92 16.72
CA SER A 190 2.53 -3.82 17.91
C SER A 190 3.43 -5.04 17.96
N PHE A 191 4.67 -4.92 17.48
CA PHE A 191 5.64 -6.03 17.35
C PHE A 191 5.98 -6.79 18.63
N ASN A 192 5.57 -6.30 19.80
CA ASN A 192 5.70 -7.00 21.07
C ASN A 192 4.36 -7.25 21.78
N ASP A 193 3.25 -7.13 21.06
CA ASP A 193 1.88 -7.34 21.54
C ASP A 193 1.51 -6.52 22.79
N ARG A 194 2.17 -5.36 23.02
CA ARG A 194 1.88 -4.48 24.16
C ARG A 194 0.43 -4.00 24.16
N VAL A 195 -0.10 -3.73 22.98
CA VAL A 195 -1.50 -3.34 22.75
C VAL A 195 -2.06 -4.15 21.58
N PRO A 196 -3.40 -4.28 21.47
CA PRO A 196 -4.00 -4.98 20.35
C PRO A 196 -3.62 -4.38 18.99
N ASP A 197 -3.38 -5.22 18.01
CA ASP A 197 -3.02 -4.79 16.67
C ASP A 197 -4.21 -4.22 15.91
N PRO A 198 -3.98 -3.21 15.05
CA PRO A 198 -5.04 -2.65 14.22
C PRO A 198 -5.49 -3.67 13.15
N VAL A 199 -6.73 -4.16 13.32
CA VAL A 199 -7.47 -4.93 12.29
C VAL A 199 -8.75 -4.21 11.83
N ASP A 200 -9.08 -3.08 12.47
CA ASP A 200 -10.26 -2.28 12.21
C ASP A 200 -9.88 -0.84 11.84
N LEU A 201 -10.49 -0.32 10.77
CA LEU A 201 -10.43 1.09 10.39
C LEU A 201 -11.77 1.75 10.72
N PHE A 202 -11.74 2.80 11.54
CA PHE A 202 -12.93 3.55 11.96
C PHE A 202 -13.07 4.86 11.20
N LEU A 203 -14.31 5.28 10.93
CA LEU A 203 -14.61 6.55 10.28
C LEU A 203 -15.25 7.54 11.26
N ALA A 204 -14.79 8.78 11.21
CA ALA A 204 -15.41 9.91 11.86
C ALA A 204 -15.62 11.08 10.89
N ARG A 205 -16.49 12.00 11.28
CA ARG A 205 -16.67 13.29 10.62
C ARG A 205 -16.88 14.40 11.65
N VAL A 206 -16.54 15.62 11.28
CA VAL A 206 -16.70 16.81 12.12
C VAL A 206 -17.08 18.02 11.26
N PRO A 207 -17.99 18.91 11.69
CA PRO A 207 -18.28 20.12 10.92
C PRO A 207 -17.00 20.93 10.66
N LYS A 208 -16.82 21.46 9.45
CA LYS A 208 -15.60 22.19 9.04
C LYS A 208 -15.19 23.32 10.01
N GLY A 209 -16.16 23.99 10.61
CA GLY A 209 -15.93 25.08 11.58
C GLY A 209 -15.49 24.63 12.98
N SER A 210 -15.55 23.32 13.28
CA SER A 210 -15.43 22.77 14.64
C SER A 210 -14.42 21.62 14.73
N VAL A 211 -13.51 21.47 13.77
CA VAL A 211 -12.50 20.38 13.75
C VAL A 211 -11.71 20.29 15.08
N MET A 212 -11.45 21.43 15.72
CA MET A 212 -10.71 21.53 16.98
C MET A 212 -11.55 21.20 18.23
N ASP A 213 -12.87 21.03 18.08
CA ASP A 213 -13.80 20.82 19.18
C ASP A 213 -14.25 19.36 19.22
N ARG A 214 -13.67 18.58 20.14
CA ARG A 214 -13.90 17.15 20.30
C ARG A 214 -15.38 16.77 20.46
N ASP A 215 -16.20 17.62 21.06
CA ASP A 215 -17.62 17.32 21.34
C ASP A 215 -18.49 17.34 20.08
N THR A 216 -17.99 17.92 18.98
CA THR A 216 -18.70 17.99 17.70
C THR A 216 -18.39 16.85 16.74
N TRP A 217 -17.41 16.01 17.08
CA TRP A 217 -17.05 14.85 16.28
C TRP A 217 -18.13 13.77 16.34
N GLN A 218 -18.38 13.14 15.20
CA GLN A 218 -19.34 12.05 15.04
C GLN A 218 -18.64 10.84 14.45
N PHE A 219 -18.88 9.66 14.99
CA PHE A 219 -18.29 8.39 14.58
C PHE A 219 -19.33 7.53 13.86
N ALA A 220 -18.92 6.85 12.81
CA ALA A 220 -19.76 5.89 12.10
C ALA A 220 -20.08 4.73 13.06
N ALA A 221 -21.35 4.51 13.32
CA ALA A 221 -21.88 3.54 14.29
C ALA A 221 -22.67 2.42 13.60
N GLY A 222 -22.18 2.00 12.42
CA GLY A 222 -22.82 1.04 11.53
C GLY A 222 -23.62 1.71 10.41
N LEU A 223 -24.32 0.88 9.63
CA LEU A 223 -25.17 1.31 8.51
C LEU A 223 -26.65 1.12 8.84
N ASP A 224 -27.50 2.01 8.33
CA ASP A 224 -28.93 1.81 8.31
C ASP A 224 -29.37 0.81 7.22
N ALA A 225 -30.67 0.51 7.15
CA ALA A 225 -31.22 -0.41 6.16
C ALA A 225 -31.05 0.04 4.69
N SER A 226 -30.71 1.31 4.46
CA SER A 226 -30.44 1.87 3.13
C SER A 226 -28.94 1.91 2.78
N GLY A 227 -28.07 1.42 3.67
CA GLY A 227 -26.63 1.45 3.50
C GLY A 227 -26.00 2.83 3.77
N LYS A 228 -26.68 3.71 4.51
CA LYS A 228 -26.15 5.02 4.94
C LYS A 228 -25.59 4.92 6.35
N PRO A 229 -24.52 5.67 6.68
CA PRO A 229 -23.90 5.63 7.98
C PRO A 229 -24.83 6.21 9.05
N LEU A 230 -24.97 5.48 10.15
CA LEU A 230 -25.49 6.01 11.40
C LEU A 230 -24.36 6.76 12.10
N TRP A 231 -24.62 7.97 12.58
CA TRP A 231 -23.62 8.80 13.23
C TRP A 231 -23.91 8.92 14.73
N SER A 232 -22.88 8.69 15.55
CA SER A 232 -22.94 8.80 17.00
C SER A 232 -21.89 9.79 17.50
N SER A 233 -22.22 10.65 18.47
CA SER A 233 -21.22 11.46 19.19
C SER A 233 -20.48 10.64 20.25
N ASP A 234 -21.06 9.52 20.69
CA ASP A 234 -20.43 8.56 21.59
C ASP A 234 -19.48 7.66 20.79
N ILE A 235 -18.18 7.85 21.01
CA ILE A 235 -17.09 7.12 20.36
C ILE A 235 -17.10 5.62 20.68
N SER A 236 -17.64 5.22 21.83
CA SER A 236 -17.74 3.81 22.20
C SER A 236 -18.71 3.03 21.30
N ARG A 237 -19.57 3.73 20.57
CA ARG A 237 -20.52 3.15 19.62
C ARG A 237 -19.98 3.04 18.19
N LYS A 238 -18.74 3.49 17.95
CA LYS A 238 -18.12 3.40 16.63
C LYS A 238 -18.06 1.94 16.17
N GLN A 239 -18.24 1.72 14.88
CA GLN A 239 -18.06 0.42 14.23
C GLN A 239 -17.06 0.59 13.10
N ALA A 240 -16.26 -0.46 12.85
CA ALA A 240 -15.31 -0.47 11.76
C ALA A 240 -16.04 -0.30 10.42
N VAL A 241 -15.51 0.57 9.56
CA VAL A 241 -15.97 0.67 8.15
C VAL A 241 -15.21 -0.30 7.25
N LEU A 242 -14.04 -0.75 7.70
CA LEU A 242 -13.22 -1.80 7.11
C LEU A 242 -12.66 -2.65 8.25
N HIS A 243 -12.81 -3.96 8.13
CA HIS A 243 -12.17 -4.97 8.98
C HIS A 243 -11.28 -5.85 8.09
N ASP A 244 -10.02 -6.03 8.46
CA ASP A 244 -9.08 -6.95 7.81
C ASP A 244 -8.14 -7.58 8.85
N ASP A 245 -8.45 -8.82 9.22
CA ASP A 245 -7.74 -9.63 10.21
C ASP A 245 -6.63 -10.51 9.60
N ARG A 246 -6.28 -10.30 8.33
CA ARG A 246 -5.17 -11.04 7.71
C ARG A 246 -3.89 -10.74 8.44
N HIS A 247 -3.13 -11.81 8.63
CA HIS A 247 -1.74 -11.73 9.04
C HIS A 247 -0.88 -12.24 7.88
N ILE A 248 0.22 -11.54 7.62
CA ILE A 248 1.19 -11.92 6.60
C ILE A 248 2.55 -12.12 7.25
N TYR A 249 3.48 -12.79 6.55
CA TYR A 249 4.82 -13.03 7.08
C TYR A 249 4.82 -13.78 8.41
N GLN A 250 3.92 -14.75 8.59
CA GLN A 250 3.74 -15.48 9.85
C GLN A 250 4.96 -16.29 10.29
N ASP A 251 5.84 -16.63 9.35
CA ASP A 251 7.06 -17.39 9.60
C ASP A 251 8.16 -16.85 8.68
N VAL A 252 9.21 -16.31 9.29
CA VAL A 252 10.36 -15.76 8.60
C VAL A 252 11.63 -16.56 8.88
N PHE A 253 12.58 -16.48 7.97
CA PHE A 253 13.82 -17.25 8.04
C PHE A 253 14.89 -16.64 8.94
N THR A 254 14.91 -15.31 9.05
CA THR A 254 15.96 -14.58 9.75
C THR A 254 15.50 -14.26 11.16
N ASP A 255 16.21 -14.79 12.17
CA ASP A 255 15.89 -14.57 13.57
C ASP A 255 15.86 -13.07 13.93
N GLY A 256 14.86 -12.68 14.73
CA GLY A 256 14.68 -11.30 15.19
C GLY A 256 14.12 -10.35 14.12
N ARG A 257 13.69 -10.87 12.97
CA ARG A 257 12.83 -10.12 12.04
C ARG A 257 11.41 -10.08 12.56
N VAL A 258 10.70 -9.07 12.10
CA VAL A 258 9.27 -8.90 12.33
C VAL A 258 8.55 -10.03 11.60
N GLU A 259 7.56 -10.62 12.26
CA GLU A 259 6.73 -11.68 11.70
C GLU A 259 5.28 -11.50 12.14
N ASN A 260 4.37 -12.24 11.50
CA ASN A 260 2.95 -12.30 11.83
C ASN A 260 2.27 -10.92 11.92
N THR A 261 2.47 -10.07 10.90
CA THR A 261 1.96 -8.69 10.95
C THR A 261 0.54 -8.57 10.42
N THR A 262 -0.27 -7.78 11.13
CA THR A 262 -1.55 -7.26 10.63
C THR A 262 -1.36 -6.34 9.41
N VAL A 263 -2.42 -6.17 8.63
CA VAL A 263 -2.39 -5.49 7.31
C VAL A 263 -2.91 -4.07 7.29
N LEU A 264 -3.48 -3.59 8.40
CA LEU A 264 -3.92 -2.20 8.54
C LEU A 264 -2.86 -1.40 9.30
N GLY A 265 -2.55 -0.22 8.79
CA GLY A 265 -1.55 0.67 9.37
C GLY A 265 -1.78 2.12 8.95
N GLN A 266 -1.09 3.04 9.61
CA GLN A 266 -1.10 4.45 9.33
C GLN A 266 -0.76 4.65 7.86
N GLY A 267 -1.57 5.42 7.15
CA GLY A 267 -1.35 5.74 5.75
C GLY A 267 -2.20 6.93 5.36
N GLY A 268 -2.90 6.83 4.24
CA GLY A 268 -3.71 7.92 3.72
C GLY A 268 -4.97 7.43 3.04
N ILE A 269 -6.03 8.23 3.14
CA ILE A 269 -7.26 8.02 2.39
C ILE A 269 -7.45 9.22 1.47
N VAL A 270 -7.62 8.96 0.18
CA VAL A 270 -7.82 10.00 -0.83
C VAL A 270 -9.07 9.72 -1.66
N TYR A 271 -9.81 10.77 -2.01
CA TYR A 271 -10.86 10.68 -3.02
C TYR A 271 -10.28 10.90 -4.42
N ASN A 272 -10.15 9.82 -5.19
CA ASN A 272 -9.82 9.88 -6.61
C ASN A 272 -11.09 10.24 -7.40
N LYS A 273 -11.34 11.54 -7.54
CA LYS A 273 -12.54 12.09 -8.19
C LYS A 273 -12.75 11.60 -9.64
N PRO A 274 -11.74 11.56 -10.53
CA PRO A 274 -11.94 11.07 -11.89
C PRO A 274 -12.45 9.63 -11.97
N LEU A 275 -12.02 8.77 -11.03
CA LEU A 275 -12.47 7.39 -10.94
C LEU A 275 -13.71 7.22 -10.04
N ASN A 276 -14.12 8.27 -9.35
CA ASN A 276 -15.16 8.25 -8.31
C ASN A 276 -14.92 7.13 -7.30
N ARG A 277 -13.71 7.07 -6.74
CA ARG A 277 -13.31 6.07 -5.75
C ARG A 277 -12.53 6.66 -4.60
N TYR A 278 -12.83 6.17 -3.40
CA TYR A 278 -12.01 6.35 -2.22
C TYR A 278 -10.94 5.29 -2.22
N ILE A 279 -9.68 5.68 -2.00
CA ILE A 279 -8.54 4.77 -1.96
C ILE A 279 -7.89 4.90 -0.59
N TYR A 280 -7.75 3.79 0.12
CA TYR A 280 -6.94 3.70 1.33
C TYR A 280 -5.65 2.97 1.00
N THR A 281 -4.52 3.64 1.26
CA THR A 281 -3.19 3.07 1.17
C THR A 281 -2.71 2.74 2.57
N SER A 282 -2.56 1.44 2.83
CA SER A 282 -2.00 0.90 4.07
C SER A 282 -0.63 0.28 3.80
N TRP A 283 0.04 -0.14 4.85
CA TRP A 283 1.33 -0.82 4.78
C TRP A 283 1.49 -1.78 5.97
N THR A 284 2.43 -2.70 5.80
CA THR A 284 3.02 -3.54 6.84
C THR A 284 4.53 -3.39 6.77
N GLU A 285 5.28 -4.08 7.62
CA GLU A 285 6.75 -4.08 7.53
C GLU A 285 7.30 -4.43 6.13
N TYR A 286 6.58 -5.25 5.35
CA TYR A 286 7.08 -5.79 4.07
C TYR A 286 6.21 -5.48 2.86
N THR A 287 4.96 -5.05 3.07
CA THR A 287 3.98 -4.89 1.99
C THR A 287 3.27 -3.55 2.03
N TYR A 288 2.77 -3.14 0.87
CA TYR A 288 1.68 -2.19 0.77
C TYR A 288 0.36 -2.92 0.54
N GLU A 289 -0.70 -2.44 1.17
CA GLU A 289 -2.04 -2.99 1.03
C GLU A 289 -2.99 -1.89 0.55
N PHE A 290 -3.82 -2.22 -0.43
CA PHE A 290 -4.65 -1.23 -1.09
C PHE A 290 -6.12 -1.61 -1.07
N TYR A 291 -6.96 -0.64 -0.66
CA TYR A 291 -8.40 -0.81 -0.57
C TYR A 291 -9.11 0.31 -1.35
N GLU A 292 -10.25 -0.03 -1.95
CA GLU A 292 -11.13 0.93 -2.61
C GLU A 292 -12.57 0.84 -2.10
N ALA A 293 -13.27 1.96 -2.16
CA ALA A 293 -14.69 2.03 -1.83
C ALA A 293 -15.44 3.04 -2.70
N PRO A 294 -16.75 2.84 -2.93
CA PRO A 294 -17.61 3.81 -3.61
C PRO A 294 -18.08 4.97 -2.70
N ASN A 295 -18.01 4.82 -1.38
CA ASN A 295 -18.37 5.84 -0.38
C ASN A 295 -17.29 5.87 0.72
N PRO A 296 -17.16 6.95 1.51
CA PRO A 296 -16.15 6.98 2.58
C PRO A 296 -16.42 5.95 3.69
N TRP A 297 -17.68 5.55 3.89
CA TRP A 297 -18.05 4.46 4.80
C TRP A 297 -18.06 3.07 4.14
N GLY A 298 -17.53 2.92 2.94
CA GLY A 298 -17.46 1.63 2.24
C GLY A 298 -18.63 1.35 1.26
N PRO A 299 -18.89 0.07 0.94
CA PRO A 299 -18.12 -1.10 1.39
C PRO A 299 -16.69 -1.06 0.84
N TRP A 300 -15.72 -1.21 1.74
CA TRP A 300 -14.31 -1.30 1.37
C TRP A 300 -13.99 -2.69 0.81
N LYS A 301 -13.20 -2.71 -0.26
CA LYS A 301 -12.71 -3.92 -0.90
C LYS A 301 -11.22 -3.82 -1.12
N ARG A 302 -10.50 -4.91 -0.90
CA ARG A 302 -9.08 -4.98 -1.20
C ARG A 302 -8.86 -5.14 -2.70
N PHE A 303 -8.08 -4.28 -3.33
CA PHE A 303 -7.83 -4.39 -4.76
C PHE A 303 -6.41 -4.88 -5.12
N ASP A 304 -5.42 -4.68 -4.25
CA ASP A 304 -4.07 -5.22 -4.49
C ASP A 304 -3.20 -5.25 -3.22
N SER A 305 -2.04 -5.93 -3.33
CA SER A 305 -0.92 -5.83 -2.40
C SER A 305 0.40 -5.84 -3.16
N LYS A 306 1.32 -4.95 -2.77
CA LYS A 306 2.68 -4.95 -3.30
C LYS A 306 3.65 -5.44 -2.24
N ASP A 307 4.31 -6.54 -2.51
CA ASP A 307 5.31 -7.14 -1.62
C ASP A 307 6.73 -6.69 -2.00
N PHE A 308 7.47 -6.17 -1.02
CA PHE A 308 8.86 -5.74 -1.18
C PHE A 308 9.87 -6.72 -0.54
N GLY A 309 9.41 -7.76 0.14
CA GLY A 309 10.22 -8.74 0.83
C GLY A 309 10.88 -8.22 2.11
N GLY A 310 11.50 -9.16 2.83
CA GLY A 310 12.37 -8.86 3.96
C GLY A 310 13.58 -7.98 3.60
N TYR A 311 14.23 -7.51 4.64
CA TYR A 311 15.39 -6.61 4.60
C TYR A 311 16.74 -7.32 4.41
N PRO A 312 17.79 -6.59 4.00
CA PRO A 312 17.79 -5.17 3.64
C PRO A 312 17.20 -4.91 2.26
N TRP A 313 16.52 -3.79 2.13
CA TRP A 313 16.10 -3.26 0.83
C TRP A 313 17.25 -2.56 0.13
N THR A 314 17.07 -2.28 -1.16
CA THR A 314 18.03 -1.58 -2.01
C THR A 314 17.43 -0.29 -2.55
N HIS A 315 18.27 0.59 -3.08
CA HIS A 315 17.80 1.84 -3.69
C HIS A 315 16.87 1.60 -4.90
N THR A 316 16.93 0.40 -5.51
CA THR A 316 16.08 0.00 -6.64
C THR A 316 14.85 -0.82 -6.23
N LYS A 317 14.75 -1.27 -4.97
CA LYS A 317 13.59 -1.98 -4.42
C LYS A 317 13.44 -1.71 -2.93
N HIS A 318 12.38 -1.00 -2.55
CA HIS A 318 12.02 -0.72 -1.16
C HIS A 318 10.53 -0.37 -1.04
N GLY A 319 9.86 -0.83 0.02
CA GLY A 319 8.52 -0.36 0.38
C GLY A 319 8.66 0.97 1.10
N GLY A 320 8.79 0.95 2.41
CA GLY A 320 8.70 2.12 3.27
C GLY A 320 7.40 2.04 4.06
N TYR A 321 7.02 3.12 4.71
CA TYR A 321 5.85 3.14 5.59
C TYR A 321 5.06 4.44 5.49
N ALA A 322 3.92 4.48 6.18
CA ALA A 322 3.00 5.62 6.25
C ALA A 322 2.58 6.11 4.86
N THR A 323 2.12 5.18 4.03
CA THR A 323 1.90 5.47 2.61
C THR A 323 0.73 6.41 2.39
N THR A 324 0.93 7.47 1.61
CA THR A 324 -0.15 8.43 1.27
C THR A 324 -0.15 8.75 -0.23
N VAL A 325 -1.30 9.17 -0.77
CA VAL A 325 -1.43 9.66 -2.15
C VAL A 325 -1.87 11.12 -2.10
N PRO A 326 -0.96 12.08 -2.31
CA PRO A 326 -1.33 13.50 -2.35
C PRO A 326 -2.28 13.76 -3.53
N SER A 327 -3.49 14.25 -3.25
CA SER A 327 -4.52 14.46 -4.29
C SER A 327 -4.06 15.37 -5.43
N LYS A 328 -3.18 16.34 -5.15
CA LYS A 328 -2.54 17.21 -6.15
C LYS A 328 -1.84 16.44 -7.28
N TYR A 329 -1.32 15.26 -6.97
CA TYR A 329 -0.50 14.46 -7.87
C TYR A 329 -1.27 13.29 -8.50
N ILE A 330 -2.60 13.31 -8.41
CA ILE A 330 -3.47 12.44 -9.18
C ILE A 330 -3.61 13.00 -10.60
N SER A 331 -3.38 12.16 -11.60
CA SER A 331 -3.56 12.53 -13.02
C SER A 331 -5.02 12.87 -13.34
N ALA A 332 -5.24 13.60 -14.44
CA ALA A 332 -6.57 14.08 -14.82
C ALA A 332 -7.60 12.96 -15.05
N ASP A 333 -7.17 11.78 -15.47
CA ASP A 333 -8.02 10.58 -15.63
C ASP A 333 -8.08 9.70 -14.38
N GLY A 334 -7.31 10.05 -13.33
CA GLY A 334 -7.20 9.32 -12.07
C GLY A 334 -6.42 8.02 -12.15
N ARG A 335 -5.90 7.62 -13.32
CA ARG A 335 -5.29 6.31 -13.53
C ARG A 335 -3.82 6.25 -13.14
N SER A 336 -3.14 7.39 -13.12
CA SER A 336 -1.77 7.53 -12.61
C SER A 336 -1.73 8.43 -11.38
N MET A 337 -1.00 8.00 -10.36
CA MET A 337 -0.86 8.70 -9.09
C MET A 337 0.58 8.60 -8.59
N TRP A 338 0.95 9.50 -7.68
CA TRP A 338 2.20 9.42 -6.95
C TRP A 338 1.91 8.97 -5.51
N LEU A 339 2.55 7.87 -5.12
CA LEU A 339 2.47 7.29 -3.79
C LEU A 339 3.69 7.78 -2.99
N GLN A 340 3.43 8.49 -1.91
CA GLN A 340 4.44 8.90 -0.93
C GLN A 340 4.72 7.77 0.04
N SER A 341 6.00 7.58 0.33
CA SER A 341 6.50 6.67 1.36
C SER A 341 7.91 7.10 1.78
N ASN A 342 8.49 6.50 2.80
CA ASN A 342 9.87 6.74 3.22
C ASN A 342 10.44 5.51 3.91
N VAL A 343 11.77 5.38 3.92
CA VAL A 343 12.47 4.24 4.53
C VAL A 343 13.39 4.75 5.62
N CYS A 344 13.15 4.35 6.87
CA CYS A 344 14.09 4.63 7.96
C CYS A 344 15.18 3.56 7.99
N PRO A 345 16.47 3.94 8.00
CA PRO A 345 17.53 2.99 8.33
C PRO A 345 17.44 2.49 9.79
N CYS A 346 16.74 3.21 10.68
CA CYS A 346 16.48 2.77 12.05
C CYS A 346 15.58 1.52 12.15
N GLY A 347 14.66 1.33 11.19
CA GLY A 347 13.80 0.15 11.11
C GLY A 347 14.47 -1.06 10.42
N GLY A 348 15.71 -0.91 9.95
CA GLY A 348 16.44 -1.97 9.25
C GLY A 348 16.12 -2.10 7.76
N GLY A 349 15.25 -1.23 7.21
CA GLY A 349 14.94 -1.17 5.79
C GLY A 349 16.18 -0.91 4.93
N TYR A 350 17.02 0.02 5.36
CA TYR A 350 18.34 0.26 4.79
C TYR A 350 19.46 0.02 5.80
N PRO A 351 20.71 -0.18 5.34
CA PRO A 351 21.87 -0.17 6.22
C PRO A 351 21.89 1.06 7.12
N TYR A 352 22.41 0.91 8.34
CA TYR A 352 22.50 2.02 9.29
C TYR A 352 23.24 3.23 8.68
N GLY A 353 22.61 4.41 8.76
CA GLY A 353 23.13 5.66 8.21
C GLY A 353 22.83 5.90 6.72
N ASP A 354 22.15 4.96 6.04
CA ASP A 354 21.68 5.15 4.67
C ASP A 354 20.25 5.71 4.66
N HIS A 355 20.16 7.03 4.55
CA HIS A 355 18.92 7.82 4.50
C HIS A 355 18.43 8.05 3.05
N TRP A 356 18.82 7.21 2.09
CA TRP A 356 18.54 7.40 0.66
C TRP A 356 17.10 7.84 0.34
N ALA A 357 16.10 7.23 1.00
CA ALA A 357 14.68 7.53 0.83
C ALA A 357 14.01 8.00 2.14
N TYR A 358 14.77 8.60 3.07
CA TYR A 358 14.25 9.14 4.33
C TYR A 358 13.88 10.63 4.17
N THR A 359 12.93 10.87 3.27
CA THR A 359 12.47 12.17 2.79
C THR A 359 11.04 12.08 2.24
N PHE A 360 10.45 13.18 1.77
CA PHE A 360 9.19 13.17 1.01
C PHE A 360 9.42 12.47 -0.35
N SER A 361 9.49 11.14 -0.35
CA SER A 361 9.83 10.33 -1.52
C SER A 361 8.57 9.80 -2.18
N LEU A 362 8.57 9.78 -3.52
CA LEU A 362 7.44 9.46 -4.36
C LEU A 362 7.80 8.36 -5.36
N ARG A 363 6.88 7.41 -5.52
CA ARG A 363 6.87 6.39 -6.58
C ARG A 363 5.57 6.44 -7.36
N LYS A 364 5.50 5.82 -8.54
CA LYS A 364 4.26 5.78 -9.31
C LYS A 364 3.38 4.60 -8.88
N LEU A 365 2.09 4.89 -8.79
CA LEU A 365 0.98 3.93 -8.75
C LEU A 365 0.16 4.13 -10.03
N ARG A 366 -0.09 3.06 -10.77
CA ARG A 366 -0.93 3.08 -11.98
C ARG A 366 -2.05 2.07 -11.83
N LEU A 367 -3.28 2.51 -12.06
CA LEU A 367 -4.50 1.74 -11.92
C LEU A 367 -5.28 1.79 -13.24
N GLU A 368 -5.65 0.62 -13.75
CA GLU A 368 -6.57 0.53 -14.88
C GLU A 368 -7.93 0.03 -14.39
N PRO A 369 -9.01 0.84 -14.49
CA PRO A 369 -10.36 0.38 -14.19
C PRO A 369 -10.78 -0.77 -15.10
N HIS A 370 -11.44 -1.77 -14.52
CA HIS A 370 -11.97 -2.90 -15.25
C HIS A 370 -13.00 -2.46 -16.30
N GLN A 371 -12.94 -3.09 -17.47
CA GLN A 371 -13.95 -3.02 -18.51
C GLN A 371 -14.24 -4.43 -19.00
N ASP A 372 -15.53 -4.77 -19.11
CA ASP A 372 -15.93 -6.05 -19.68
C ASP A 372 -15.46 -6.13 -21.12
N THR A 373 -14.67 -7.16 -21.41
CA THR A 373 -14.13 -7.40 -22.74
C THR A 373 -14.26 -8.86 -23.08
N THR A 374 -14.42 -9.18 -24.36
CA THR A 374 -14.34 -10.56 -24.85
C THR A 374 -13.00 -10.76 -25.55
N PRO A 375 -12.38 -11.95 -25.46
CA PRO A 375 -11.13 -12.24 -26.16
C PRO A 375 -11.24 -11.99 -27.67
N GLY A 376 -10.55 -10.95 -28.16
CA GLY A 376 -10.57 -10.54 -29.56
C GLY A 376 -9.37 -11.04 -30.37
N ASN A 377 -8.38 -11.67 -29.73
CA ASN A 377 -7.18 -12.15 -30.41
C ASN A 377 -7.44 -13.43 -31.21
N THR A 378 -6.98 -13.45 -32.46
CA THR A 378 -6.93 -14.66 -33.28
C THR A 378 -5.74 -15.54 -32.87
N ALA A 379 -5.77 -16.82 -33.24
CA ALA A 379 -4.64 -17.71 -33.07
C ALA A 379 -3.42 -17.17 -33.86
N ASP A 380 -2.32 -16.95 -33.15
CA ASP A 380 -1.03 -16.54 -33.68
C ASP A 380 0.07 -17.06 -32.73
N ALA A 381 0.74 -18.13 -33.14
CA ALA A 381 1.77 -18.78 -32.34
C ALA A 381 3.04 -17.93 -32.15
N GLY A 382 3.20 -16.83 -32.92
CA GLY A 382 4.32 -15.89 -32.81
C GLY A 382 4.03 -14.66 -31.95
N ARG A 383 2.75 -14.41 -31.60
CA ARG A 383 2.34 -13.24 -30.81
C ARG A 383 2.46 -13.52 -29.31
N ASN A 384 3.54 -13.04 -28.69
CA ASN A 384 3.71 -13.11 -27.24
C ASN A 384 2.83 -12.06 -26.53
N LEU A 385 1.78 -12.54 -25.86
CA LEU A 385 0.82 -11.71 -25.12
C LEU A 385 1.44 -10.99 -23.91
N ALA A 386 2.57 -11.48 -23.40
CA ALA A 386 3.33 -10.78 -22.34
C ALA A 386 3.91 -9.44 -22.79
N ARG A 387 3.88 -9.12 -24.10
CA ARG A 387 4.36 -7.87 -24.68
C ARG A 387 3.24 -6.93 -25.11
N GLU A 388 1.99 -7.27 -24.82
CA GLU A 388 0.85 -6.42 -25.15
C GLU A 388 0.86 -5.15 -24.32
N SER A 389 0.28 -4.08 -24.88
CA SER A 389 0.16 -2.81 -24.16
C SER A 389 -0.71 -2.97 -22.91
N GLY A 390 -0.23 -2.41 -21.79
CA GLY A 390 -0.90 -2.50 -20.49
C GLY A 390 -0.63 -3.79 -19.72
N THR A 391 0.27 -4.66 -20.20
CA THR A 391 0.71 -5.83 -19.44
C THR A 391 1.38 -5.41 -18.14
N VAL A 392 0.92 -5.97 -17.02
CA VAL A 392 1.50 -5.75 -15.69
C VAL A 392 1.96 -7.07 -15.09
N PRO A 393 3.25 -7.23 -14.75
CA PRO A 393 3.75 -8.40 -14.03
C PRO A 393 3.02 -8.63 -12.71
N VAL A 394 2.83 -9.90 -12.37
CA VAL A 394 2.40 -10.32 -11.03
C VAL A 394 3.33 -11.39 -10.49
N GLU A 395 3.73 -11.23 -9.24
CA GLU A 395 4.71 -12.08 -8.58
C GLU A 395 4.36 -12.21 -7.09
N ARG A 396 4.94 -13.21 -6.41
CA ARG A 396 4.89 -13.25 -4.93
C ARG A 396 5.67 -12.08 -4.36
N ALA A 397 6.89 -11.88 -4.85
CA ALA A 397 7.78 -10.77 -4.58
C ALA A 397 8.84 -10.75 -5.71
N ALA A 398 9.48 -9.59 -5.94
CA ALA A 398 10.65 -9.48 -6.79
C ALA A 398 11.85 -9.12 -5.91
N HIS A 399 12.74 -10.08 -5.64
CA HIS A 399 13.83 -9.90 -4.69
C HIS A 399 14.73 -8.71 -5.04
N PHE A 400 15.04 -8.51 -6.32
CA PHE A 400 15.84 -7.37 -6.81
C PHE A 400 15.00 -6.22 -7.39
N GLY A 401 13.69 -6.39 -7.50
CA GLY A 401 12.76 -5.40 -8.05
C GLY A 401 12.79 -5.30 -9.59
N THR A 402 13.33 -6.32 -10.28
CA THR A 402 13.54 -6.30 -11.75
C THR A 402 12.44 -7.07 -12.49
N SER A 403 11.18 -6.70 -12.27
CA SER A 403 10.02 -7.38 -12.87
C SER A 403 9.98 -7.33 -14.41
N SER A 404 10.78 -6.44 -15.03
CA SER A 404 10.91 -6.37 -16.49
C SER A 404 11.56 -7.61 -17.10
N TYR A 405 12.38 -8.35 -16.34
CA TYR A 405 13.07 -9.54 -16.82
C TYR A 405 12.12 -10.65 -17.27
N TYR A 406 10.86 -10.63 -16.84
CA TYR A 406 9.94 -11.70 -17.21
C TYR A 406 9.58 -11.62 -18.70
N SER A 407 9.74 -10.47 -19.34
CA SER A 407 9.24 -10.22 -20.71
C SER A 407 10.23 -9.49 -21.63
N ASP A 408 11.50 -9.39 -21.25
CA ASP A 408 12.51 -8.64 -22.02
C ASP A 408 13.11 -9.44 -23.18
N GLY A 409 12.84 -10.75 -23.25
CA GLY A 409 13.34 -11.66 -24.27
C GLY A 409 14.73 -12.23 -23.97
N VAL A 410 15.31 -11.93 -22.81
CA VAL A 410 16.67 -12.32 -22.41
C VAL A 410 16.61 -13.46 -21.40
N ARG A 411 16.61 -14.69 -21.92
CA ARG A 411 16.55 -15.94 -21.14
C ARG A 411 17.78 -16.25 -20.26
N SER A 412 18.74 -15.33 -20.16
CA SER A 412 19.90 -15.45 -19.26
C SER A 412 19.84 -14.48 -18.09
N HIS A 413 18.88 -13.56 -18.07
CA HIS A 413 18.59 -12.74 -16.90
C HIS A 413 17.97 -13.61 -15.80
N SER A 414 17.92 -13.08 -14.58
CA SER A 414 17.33 -13.80 -13.46
C SER A 414 16.80 -12.81 -12.43
N GLU A 415 15.58 -13.06 -12.01
CA GLU A 415 14.98 -12.56 -10.79
C GLU A 415 14.56 -13.78 -9.95
N ASP A 416 14.35 -13.59 -8.66
CA ASP A 416 13.77 -14.59 -7.78
C ASP A 416 12.79 -13.96 -6.80
N ASP A 417 11.93 -14.78 -6.20
CA ASP A 417 10.92 -14.32 -5.25
C ASP A 417 11.35 -14.58 -3.80
N TRP A 418 12.66 -14.64 -3.53
CA TRP A 418 13.11 -14.71 -2.15
C TRP A 418 12.70 -13.42 -1.42
N ASN A 419 11.97 -13.60 -0.32
CA ASN A 419 11.34 -12.51 0.42
C ASN A 419 11.48 -12.68 1.94
N ASP A 420 12.37 -13.59 2.39
CA ASP A 420 12.60 -13.97 3.80
C ASP A 420 11.44 -14.71 4.51
N GLU A 421 10.29 -14.90 3.86
CA GLU A 421 9.16 -15.67 4.37
C GLU A 421 9.27 -17.17 4.02
N ARG A 422 8.88 -18.05 4.96
CA ARG A 422 8.66 -19.47 4.70
C ARG A 422 7.33 -19.69 3.97
N LYS A 423 7.33 -19.37 2.68
CA LYS A 423 6.13 -19.42 1.85
C LYS A 423 5.85 -20.81 1.29
N THR A 424 4.56 -21.13 1.19
CA THR A 424 4.04 -22.39 0.63
C THR A 424 3.76 -22.33 -0.88
N ALA A 425 3.74 -21.12 -1.45
CA ALA A 425 3.46 -20.88 -2.86
C ALA A 425 4.31 -19.73 -3.41
N SER A 426 4.77 -19.93 -4.64
CA SER A 426 5.43 -18.94 -5.49
C SER A 426 4.66 -18.82 -6.79
N TRP A 427 4.64 -17.63 -7.39
CA TRP A 427 4.02 -17.43 -8.70
C TRP A 427 4.70 -16.34 -9.51
N TRP A 428 4.57 -16.48 -10.83
CA TRP A 428 5.02 -15.52 -11.84
C TRP A 428 3.96 -15.41 -12.92
N GLY A 429 3.62 -14.20 -13.34
CA GLY A 429 2.52 -14.01 -14.27
C GLY A 429 2.36 -12.60 -14.76
N TYR A 430 1.23 -12.39 -15.42
CA TYR A 430 0.77 -11.09 -15.90
C TYR A 430 -0.71 -10.89 -15.66
N THR A 431 -1.09 -9.63 -15.64
CA THR A 431 -2.47 -9.16 -15.76
C THR A 431 -2.56 -8.13 -16.88
N TRP A 432 -3.74 -7.99 -17.46
CA TRP A 432 -3.99 -7.14 -18.62
C TRP A 432 -5.24 -6.27 -18.44
N PRO A 433 -5.34 -5.14 -19.17
CA PRO A 433 -6.52 -4.27 -19.14
C PRO A 433 -7.72 -4.86 -19.91
N ARG A 434 -7.57 -6.04 -20.52
CA ARG A 434 -8.57 -6.70 -21.35
C ARG A 434 -8.35 -8.21 -21.37
N GLU A 435 -9.37 -8.95 -21.74
CA GLU A 435 -9.27 -10.40 -21.90
C GLU A 435 -8.52 -10.81 -23.18
N TYR A 436 -7.74 -11.88 -23.05
CA TYR A 436 -7.13 -12.62 -24.14
C TYR A 436 -7.49 -14.09 -24.07
N ARG A 437 -7.54 -14.73 -25.23
CA ARG A 437 -7.51 -16.19 -25.33
C ARG A 437 -6.06 -16.63 -25.30
N MET A 438 -5.78 -17.74 -24.62
CA MET A 438 -4.45 -18.31 -24.46
C MET A 438 -4.52 -19.84 -24.34
N ASP A 439 -3.49 -20.53 -24.79
CA ASP A 439 -3.37 -21.99 -24.74
C ASP A 439 -1.93 -22.47 -24.45
N LYS A 440 -1.00 -21.53 -24.27
CA LYS A 440 0.42 -21.84 -24.07
C LYS A 440 1.12 -20.80 -23.20
N VAL A 441 1.89 -21.29 -22.22
CA VAL A 441 2.83 -20.51 -21.41
C VAL A 441 4.22 -21.13 -21.53
N VAL A 442 5.24 -20.32 -21.80
CA VAL A 442 6.64 -20.74 -21.91
C VAL A 442 7.40 -20.12 -20.74
N TYR A 443 7.72 -20.93 -19.74
CA TYR A 443 8.43 -20.52 -18.54
C TYR A 443 9.91 -20.87 -18.67
N THR A 444 10.78 -19.87 -18.56
CA THR A 444 12.23 -20.08 -18.46
C THR A 444 12.69 -19.81 -17.03
N THR A 445 13.28 -20.81 -16.40
CA THR A 445 13.84 -20.71 -15.04
C THR A 445 14.97 -19.68 -14.98
N GLY A 446 15.12 -19.03 -13.83
CA GLY A 446 16.27 -18.17 -13.54
C GLY A 446 17.46 -18.97 -13.02
N LYS A 447 18.27 -18.34 -12.16
CA LYS A 447 19.40 -18.97 -11.45
C LYS A 447 18.91 -20.08 -10.49
N MET A 448 19.77 -21.09 -10.31
CA MET A 448 19.54 -22.18 -9.34
C MET A 448 20.55 -22.09 -8.21
N PHE A 449 20.08 -22.03 -6.98
CA PHE A 449 20.90 -21.91 -5.77
C PHE A 449 20.91 -23.21 -4.97
N ASP A 450 21.80 -23.33 -3.98
CA ASP A 450 21.87 -24.52 -3.13
C ASP A 450 20.61 -24.68 -2.27
N ASP A 451 19.92 -23.57 -2.02
CA ASP A 451 18.83 -23.43 -1.07
C ASP A 451 17.50 -22.98 -1.71
N GLY A 452 17.43 -22.86 -3.04
CA GLY A 452 16.19 -22.56 -3.76
C GLY A 452 16.38 -22.23 -5.24
N GLY A 453 15.30 -21.76 -5.88
CA GLY A 453 15.27 -21.36 -7.29
C GLY A 453 14.42 -22.24 -8.19
N TRP A 454 13.79 -23.30 -7.69
CA TRP A 454 12.94 -24.22 -8.46
C TRP A 454 11.59 -24.43 -7.77
N PHE A 455 10.55 -24.80 -8.52
CA PHE A 455 9.32 -25.34 -7.94
C PHE A 455 9.53 -26.79 -7.46
N ALA A 456 9.16 -27.12 -6.21
CA ALA A 456 9.26 -28.47 -5.66
C ALA A 456 7.99 -29.31 -5.80
N GLY A 457 6.86 -28.69 -6.12
CA GLY A 457 5.59 -29.41 -6.26
C GLY A 457 4.49 -28.52 -6.80
N ASP A 458 3.37 -29.16 -7.17
CA ASP A 458 2.10 -28.50 -7.49
C ASP A 458 2.19 -27.38 -8.56
N LEU A 459 3.15 -27.53 -9.49
CA LEU A 459 3.37 -26.56 -10.56
C LEU A 459 2.27 -26.64 -11.61
N ARG A 460 1.48 -25.58 -11.70
CA ARG A 460 0.31 -25.44 -12.58
C ARG A 460 0.24 -24.05 -13.21
N VAL A 461 -0.67 -23.92 -14.18
CA VAL A 461 -0.99 -22.65 -14.84
C VAL A 461 -2.40 -22.25 -14.42
N GLN A 462 -2.56 -20.99 -14.07
CA GLN A 462 -3.85 -20.38 -13.77
C GLN A 462 -4.13 -19.23 -14.72
N VAL A 463 -5.39 -19.10 -15.12
CA VAL A 463 -5.91 -17.94 -15.85
C VAL A 463 -6.86 -17.19 -14.94
N ARG A 464 -6.78 -15.86 -14.93
CA ARG A 464 -7.69 -15.02 -14.17
C ARG A 464 -8.98 -14.79 -14.97
N ARG A 465 -10.11 -15.15 -14.38
CA ARG A 465 -11.46 -15.04 -14.96
C ARG A 465 -12.38 -14.47 -13.89
N ASP A 466 -13.14 -13.44 -14.22
CA ASP A 466 -14.01 -12.76 -13.25
C ASP A 466 -13.25 -12.34 -11.97
N HIS A 467 -12.01 -11.85 -12.16
CA HIS A 467 -11.06 -11.49 -11.09
C HIS A 467 -10.63 -12.63 -10.14
N GLN A 468 -10.89 -13.89 -10.50
CA GLN A 468 -10.47 -15.07 -9.75
C GLN A 468 -9.46 -15.90 -10.55
N TRP A 469 -8.42 -16.38 -9.88
CA TRP A 469 -7.44 -17.28 -10.48
C TRP A 469 -7.98 -18.71 -10.53
N VAL A 470 -8.11 -19.27 -11.73
CA VAL A 470 -8.66 -20.61 -11.96
C VAL A 470 -7.63 -21.47 -12.70
N ASP A 471 -7.46 -22.72 -12.27
CA ASP A 471 -6.59 -23.69 -12.94
C ASP A 471 -7.09 -23.98 -14.37
N VAL A 472 -6.17 -24.04 -15.33
CA VAL A 472 -6.48 -24.42 -16.71
C VAL A 472 -6.71 -25.93 -16.85
N THR A 473 -7.51 -26.35 -17.83
CA THR A 473 -7.75 -27.76 -18.15
C THR A 473 -6.84 -28.27 -19.28
N GLY A 474 -6.73 -29.58 -19.46
CA GLY A 474 -5.93 -30.17 -20.55
C GLY A 474 -4.42 -29.90 -20.45
N ARG A 475 -3.92 -29.49 -19.27
CA ARG A 475 -2.55 -29.01 -19.10
C ARG A 475 -1.50 -30.09 -19.33
N SER A 476 -0.55 -29.85 -20.23
CA SER A 476 0.68 -30.62 -20.41
C SER A 476 1.92 -29.75 -20.17
N VAL A 477 3.07 -30.35 -19.88
CA VAL A 477 4.36 -29.65 -19.77
C VAL A 477 5.45 -30.43 -20.50
N SER A 478 6.25 -29.74 -21.31
CA SER A 478 7.38 -30.33 -22.04
C SER A 478 8.61 -29.41 -22.02
N PRO A 479 9.82 -29.93 -21.71
CA PRO A 479 10.05 -31.26 -21.12
C PRO A 479 9.34 -31.42 -19.76
N GLY A 480 9.29 -32.63 -19.22
CA GLY A 480 8.76 -32.84 -17.87
C GLY A 480 9.54 -32.00 -16.85
N TYR A 481 8.84 -31.25 -15.99
CA TYR A 481 9.48 -30.48 -14.92
C TYR A 481 9.93 -31.45 -13.81
N PRO A 482 11.20 -31.43 -13.36
CA PRO A 482 11.74 -32.47 -12.48
C PRO A 482 11.39 -32.28 -11.00
N TYR A 483 10.86 -31.12 -10.60
CA TYR A 483 10.46 -30.78 -9.21
C TYR A 483 11.61 -30.78 -8.19
N ASP A 484 12.84 -30.64 -8.68
CA ASP A 484 14.04 -30.47 -7.88
C ASP A 484 15.00 -29.49 -8.58
N ARG A 485 16.19 -29.29 -8.01
CA ARG A 485 17.22 -28.39 -8.55
C ARG A 485 17.68 -28.76 -9.96
N THR A 486 17.47 -30.01 -10.43
CA THR A 486 17.80 -30.41 -11.80
C THR A 486 16.92 -29.73 -12.85
N ALA A 487 15.90 -28.97 -12.43
CA ALA A 487 15.20 -28.03 -13.31
C ALA A 487 16.18 -27.12 -14.06
N GLY A 488 17.32 -26.81 -13.42
CA GLY A 488 18.47 -26.20 -14.07
C GLY A 488 18.28 -24.72 -14.37
N ALA A 489 19.38 -23.99 -14.44
CA ALA A 489 19.34 -22.56 -14.73
C ALA A 489 19.04 -22.30 -16.20
N ASN A 490 18.23 -21.28 -16.49
CA ASN A 490 17.92 -20.82 -17.85
C ASN A 490 17.35 -21.93 -18.74
N ARG A 491 16.54 -22.82 -18.17
CA ARG A 491 15.87 -23.92 -18.87
C ARG A 491 14.42 -23.57 -19.12
N THR A 492 13.95 -23.87 -20.33
CA THR A 492 12.61 -23.56 -20.77
C THR A 492 11.68 -24.76 -20.63
N TYR A 493 10.52 -24.53 -20.03
CA TYR A 493 9.42 -25.47 -19.87
C TYR A 493 8.18 -24.87 -20.54
N THR A 494 7.64 -25.59 -21.52
CA THR A 494 6.43 -25.15 -22.23
C THR A 494 5.22 -25.87 -21.67
N PHE A 495 4.29 -25.09 -21.13
CA PHE A 495 2.97 -25.54 -20.73
C PHE A 495 2.00 -25.30 -21.88
N THR A 496 1.23 -26.32 -22.25
CA THR A 496 0.07 -26.19 -23.15
C THR A 496 -1.19 -26.60 -22.41
N PHE A 497 -2.34 -26.05 -22.78
CA PHE A 497 -3.62 -26.31 -22.11
C PHE A 497 -4.78 -25.97 -23.05
N ASP A 498 -5.99 -26.38 -22.69
CA ASP A 498 -7.19 -26.09 -23.48
C ASP A 498 -7.36 -24.57 -23.65
N PRO A 499 -7.76 -24.07 -24.85
CA PRO A 499 -7.94 -22.64 -25.08
C PRO A 499 -8.83 -21.98 -24.03
N THR A 500 -8.25 -21.08 -23.24
CA THR A 500 -8.89 -20.44 -22.10
C THR A 500 -8.86 -18.92 -22.29
N GLY A 501 -9.97 -18.24 -21.98
CA GLY A 501 -10.07 -16.78 -22.00
C GLY A 501 -9.89 -16.19 -20.60
N GLY A 502 -9.22 -15.05 -20.49
CA GLY A 502 -9.09 -14.30 -19.23
C GLY A 502 -8.20 -13.07 -19.34
N ASP A 503 -8.15 -12.30 -18.27
CA ASP A 503 -7.42 -11.02 -18.18
C ASP A 503 -6.13 -11.12 -17.36
N GLY A 504 -5.69 -12.34 -17.04
CA GLY A 504 -4.40 -12.61 -16.41
C GLY A 504 -3.99 -14.07 -16.55
N VAL A 505 -2.69 -14.34 -16.43
CA VAL A 505 -2.14 -15.70 -16.40
C VAL A 505 -0.98 -15.76 -15.42
N ARG A 506 -0.82 -16.89 -14.73
CA ARG A 506 0.36 -17.15 -13.90
C ARG A 506 0.75 -18.61 -13.90
N VAL A 507 2.05 -18.87 -13.75
CA VAL A 507 2.54 -20.15 -13.22
C VAL A 507 2.57 -20.05 -11.70
N ILE A 508 2.14 -21.09 -11.01
CA ILE A 508 2.10 -21.15 -9.55
C ILE A 508 2.44 -22.56 -9.08
N GLY A 509 3.12 -22.67 -7.94
CA GLY A 509 3.42 -23.95 -7.30
C GLY A 509 4.17 -23.77 -5.99
N THR A 510 4.48 -24.88 -5.33
CA THR A 510 5.27 -24.88 -4.11
C THR A 510 6.74 -24.60 -4.44
N PRO A 511 7.36 -23.57 -3.84
CA PRO A 511 8.79 -23.33 -4.02
C PRO A 511 9.63 -24.40 -3.35
N GLY A 512 10.79 -24.68 -3.95
CA GLY A 512 11.75 -25.65 -3.45
C GLY A 512 12.90 -25.04 -2.67
N GLY A 513 13.75 -25.94 -2.17
CA GLY A 513 14.93 -25.60 -1.39
C GLY A 513 14.62 -25.24 0.06
N THR A 514 15.66 -25.01 0.85
CA THR A 514 15.55 -24.69 2.27
C THR A 514 15.13 -23.25 2.55
N ARG A 515 15.13 -22.37 1.53
CA ARG A 515 14.71 -20.96 1.61
C ARG A 515 13.41 -20.65 0.85
N THR A 516 12.70 -21.68 0.37
CA THR A 516 11.35 -21.60 -0.21
C THR A 516 11.18 -20.44 -1.21
N PHE A 517 11.99 -20.43 -2.28
CA PHE A 517 11.83 -19.46 -3.38
C PHE A 517 12.03 -20.12 -4.75
N THR A 518 11.52 -19.47 -5.78
CA THR A 518 11.71 -19.82 -7.20
C THR A 518 12.37 -18.68 -7.94
N SER A 519 12.95 -18.97 -9.11
CA SER A 519 13.56 -17.96 -9.96
C SER A 519 12.97 -17.97 -11.36
N ILE A 520 13.09 -16.84 -12.06
CA ILE A 520 12.58 -16.67 -13.42
C ILE A 520 13.54 -15.86 -14.29
N ALA A 521 13.65 -16.26 -15.55
CA ALA A 521 14.40 -15.54 -16.58
C ALA A 521 13.49 -14.98 -17.68
N GLU A 522 12.37 -15.64 -18.00
CA GLU A 522 11.39 -15.18 -18.99
C GLU A 522 10.06 -15.96 -18.79
N LEU A 523 8.93 -15.30 -19.04
CA LEU A 523 7.59 -15.88 -19.10
C LEU A 523 6.88 -15.38 -20.37
N GLU A 524 6.65 -16.28 -21.32
CA GLU A 524 5.98 -15.92 -22.58
C GLU A 524 4.60 -16.56 -22.63
N VAL A 525 3.63 -15.88 -23.23
CA VAL A 525 2.21 -16.30 -23.25
C VAL A 525 1.69 -16.23 -24.67
N TYR A 526 0.97 -17.26 -25.13
CA TYR A 526 0.51 -17.32 -26.52
C TYR A 526 -0.88 -17.93 -26.64
N TYR A 527 -1.47 -17.69 -27.82
CA TYR A 527 -2.59 -18.44 -28.34
C TYR A 527 -2.24 -19.01 -29.72
N GLY A 528 -1.89 -20.29 -29.77
CA GLY A 528 -1.53 -20.98 -31.00
C GLY A 528 -2.71 -21.60 -31.76
N GLY A 529 -3.87 -21.71 -31.11
CA GLY A 529 -5.05 -22.39 -31.66
C GLY A 529 -4.91 -23.92 -31.69
N GLN A 530 -3.99 -24.48 -30.91
CA GLN A 530 -3.78 -25.92 -30.84
C GLN A 530 -4.60 -26.46 -29.66
N GLY A 531 -5.83 -26.88 -29.96
CA GLY A 531 -6.66 -27.73 -29.10
C GLY A 531 -6.81 -29.11 -29.74
#